data_AF-A0A927UM15-F1
#
_entry.id   AF-A0A927UM15-F1
#
_cell.length_a   1.000
_cell.length_b   1.000
_cell.length_c   1.000
_cell.angle_alpha   90.00
_cell.angle_beta   90.00
_cell.angle_gamma   90.00
#
_symmetry.space_group_name_H-M   'P 1'
#
loop_
_entity.id
_entity.type
_entity.pdbx_description
1 polymer ?
#
loop_
_entity_poly.entity_id
_entity_poly.type
_entity_poly.pdbx_seq_one_letter_code
_entity_poly.pdbx_strand_id
1 'polypeptide(L)'
;MYSEDDYYEWITEGENLLEPYACMTIAMLNVCRQCSFVRPKKQSDLVEAYVLLFQLAGTNSNGFAADSAAGYAIQKYAKAICNIDIKYTFKRNPSVSYFTRAVDNNYSSILGLVGKGNVGHAVSVNGYIKYKNKNTGAIKTYLQVADGWYSRTRCILYDSINAESTSGTVIQYATR
;
A
#
# COMPACT_ATOMS: atom_id res chain seq x y z
N MET A 1 22.66 -3.81 -7.50
CA MET A 1 21.36 -4.18 -6.90
C MET A 1 21.35 -3.50 -5.54
N TYR A 2 20.49 -2.50 -5.32
CA TYR A 2 20.46 -1.72 -4.08
C TYR A 2 19.97 -2.59 -2.92
N SER A 3 20.47 -2.32 -1.72
CA SER A 3 20.04 -3.02 -0.51
C SER A 3 18.60 -2.62 -0.15
N GLU A 4 17.92 -3.44 0.64
CA GLU A 4 16.60 -3.08 1.18
C GLU A 4 16.73 -1.83 2.08
N ASP A 5 17.85 -1.66 2.77
CA ASP A 5 18.14 -0.52 3.64
C ASP A 5 18.29 0.80 2.84
N ASP A 6 18.94 0.77 1.66
CA ASP A 6 19.08 1.94 0.78
C ASP A 6 17.71 2.49 0.35
N TYR A 7 16.72 1.60 0.15
CA TYR A 7 15.37 1.98 -0.23
C TYR A 7 14.64 2.77 0.86
N TYR A 8 14.82 2.38 2.13
CA TYR A 8 14.15 3.02 3.26
C TYR A 8 14.76 4.38 3.59
N GLU A 9 16.08 4.51 3.51
CA GLU A 9 16.76 5.81 3.64
C GLU A 9 16.23 6.82 2.61
N TRP A 10 16.01 6.37 1.37
CA TRP A 10 15.47 7.20 0.29
C TRP A 10 14.00 7.58 0.46
N ILE A 11 13.19 6.70 1.07
CA ILE A 11 11.79 7.04 1.43
C ILE A 11 11.78 8.16 2.47
N THR A 12 12.60 8.08 3.51
CA THR A 12 12.64 9.07 4.59
C THR A 12 12.98 10.47 4.06
N GLU A 13 13.86 10.58 3.06
CA GLU A 13 14.13 11.86 2.40
C GLU A 13 12.91 12.39 1.62
N GLY A 14 12.17 11.51 0.94
CA GLY A 14 10.90 11.85 0.29
C GLY A 14 9.82 12.32 1.28
N GLU A 15 9.77 11.73 2.47
CA GLU A 15 8.87 12.16 3.56
C GLU A 15 9.24 13.56 4.07
N ASN A 16 10.53 13.83 4.23
CA ASN A 16 11.05 15.13 4.71
C ASN A 16 10.77 16.28 3.72
N LEU A 17 10.54 15.98 2.44
CA LEU A 17 10.29 16.99 1.40
C LEU A 17 8.81 17.46 1.32
N LEU A 18 7.84 16.73 1.88
CA LEU A 18 6.41 16.96 1.59
C LEU A 18 5.44 17.01 2.80
N GLU A 19 5.93 16.96 4.05
CA GLU A 19 5.13 16.96 5.30
C GLU A 19 3.94 15.93 5.34
N PRO A 20 3.03 15.92 6.33
CA PRO A 20 2.64 14.73 7.07
C PRO A 20 1.45 13.98 6.44
N TYR A 21 1.64 13.30 5.30
CA TYR A 21 0.65 12.35 4.73
C TYR A 21 1.31 11.13 4.04
N ALA A 22 2.53 10.82 4.47
CA ALA A 22 3.44 9.91 3.78
C ALA A 22 2.97 8.44 3.66
N CYS A 23 2.26 7.91 4.65
CA CYS A 23 1.98 6.46 4.71
C CYS A 23 1.19 5.92 3.50
N MET A 24 0.21 6.67 2.99
CA MET A 24 -0.54 6.25 1.80
C MET A 24 0.30 6.37 0.53
N THR A 25 1.09 7.42 0.37
CA THR A 25 2.00 7.56 -0.76
C THR A 25 3.06 6.47 -0.76
N ILE A 26 3.59 6.11 0.41
CA ILE A 26 4.53 4.99 0.56
C ILE A 26 3.84 3.66 0.24
N ALA A 27 2.61 3.45 0.71
CA ALA A 27 1.84 2.26 0.35
C ALA A 27 1.62 2.17 -1.17
N MET A 28 1.31 3.28 -1.84
CA MET A 28 1.22 3.34 -3.30
C MET A 28 2.57 3.04 -3.97
N LEU A 29 3.65 3.63 -3.48
CA LEU A 29 5.00 3.40 -4.02
C LEU A 29 5.41 1.93 -3.88
N ASN A 30 5.16 1.32 -2.73
CA ASN A 30 5.39 -0.10 -2.47
C ASN A 30 4.59 -0.97 -3.44
N VAL A 31 3.31 -0.66 -3.66
CA VAL A 31 2.49 -1.36 -4.64
C VAL A 31 3.02 -1.17 -6.06
N CYS A 32 3.40 0.05 -6.46
CA CYS A 32 4.02 0.30 -7.77
C CYS A 32 5.32 -0.49 -7.96
N ARG A 33 6.14 -0.66 -6.91
CA ARG A 33 7.34 -1.52 -6.97
C ARG A 33 6.99 -2.99 -7.10
N GLN A 34 6.04 -3.50 -6.31
CA GLN A 34 5.57 -4.88 -6.39
C GLN A 34 5.03 -5.21 -7.79
N CYS A 35 4.28 -4.29 -8.39
CA CYS A 35 3.77 -4.40 -9.76
C CYS A 35 4.81 -4.08 -10.84
N SER A 36 6.07 -3.82 -10.49
CA SER A 36 7.14 -3.45 -11.43
C SER A 36 6.92 -2.14 -12.22
N PHE A 37 6.01 -1.27 -11.79
CA PHE A 37 5.79 0.06 -12.39
C PHE A 37 6.90 1.05 -12.02
N VAL A 38 7.56 0.83 -10.88
CA VAL A 38 8.71 1.64 -10.40
C VAL A 38 9.94 0.75 -10.29
N ARG A 39 10.98 1.08 -11.07
CA ARG A 39 12.27 0.36 -11.11
C ARG A 39 13.42 1.35 -10.93
N PRO A 40 13.69 1.80 -9.70
CA PRO A 40 14.63 2.87 -9.44
C PRO A 40 16.06 2.41 -9.77
N LYS A 41 16.78 3.24 -10.52
CA LYS A 41 18.21 3.10 -10.80
C LYS A 41 19.04 4.07 -9.95
N LYS A 42 18.40 5.08 -9.35
CA LYS A 42 18.98 6.07 -8.45
C LYS A 42 17.90 6.57 -7.49
N GLN A 43 18.32 7.21 -6.40
CA GLN A 43 17.43 7.76 -5.40
C GLN A 43 16.39 8.75 -5.96
N SER A 44 16.80 9.62 -6.88
CA SER A 44 15.90 10.60 -7.51
C SER A 44 14.72 9.95 -8.22
N ASP A 45 14.87 8.73 -8.75
CA ASP A 45 13.76 8.01 -9.41
C ASP A 45 12.64 7.67 -8.40
N LEU A 46 12.99 7.36 -7.15
CA LEU A 46 12.01 7.10 -6.10
C LEU A 46 11.33 8.38 -5.64
N VAL A 47 12.11 9.45 -5.45
CA VAL A 47 11.57 10.76 -5.06
C VAL A 47 10.62 11.29 -6.13
N GLU A 48 10.99 11.21 -7.41
CA GLU A 48 10.14 11.58 -8.54
C GLU A 48 8.85 10.74 -8.58
N ALA A 49 8.96 9.42 -8.39
CA ALA A 49 7.79 8.54 -8.34
C ALA A 49 6.87 8.87 -7.16
N TYR A 50 7.44 9.14 -5.99
CA TYR A 50 6.72 9.51 -4.78
C TYR A 50 5.95 10.83 -4.97
N VAL A 51 6.64 11.88 -5.44
CA VAL A 51 6.05 13.21 -5.70
C VAL A 51 4.90 13.09 -6.71
N LEU A 52 5.11 12.36 -7.80
CA LEU A 52 4.08 12.20 -8.83
C LEU A 52 2.86 11.42 -8.30
N LEU A 53 3.06 10.34 -7.55
CA LEU A 53 1.97 9.60 -6.92
C LEU A 53 1.17 10.47 -5.95
N PHE A 54 1.86 11.28 -5.15
CA PHE A 54 1.23 12.23 -4.23
C PHE A 54 0.37 13.26 -4.98
N GLN A 55 0.91 13.87 -6.04
CA GLN A 55 0.18 14.83 -6.87
C GLN A 55 -1.05 14.20 -7.55
N LEU A 56 -0.90 13.00 -8.11
CA LEU A 56 -1.99 12.28 -8.79
C LEU A 56 -3.12 11.87 -7.85
N ALA A 57 -2.82 11.67 -6.57
CA ALA A 57 -3.82 11.30 -5.58
C ALA A 57 -4.68 12.46 -5.08
N GLY A 58 -4.31 13.71 -5.38
CA GLY A 58 -5.13 14.88 -5.04
C GLY A 58 -5.33 15.07 -3.53
N THR A 59 -4.26 14.90 -2.75
CA THR A 59 -4.28 15.08 -1.28
C THR A 59 -4.60 16.53 -0.91
N ASN A 60 -5.40 16.73 0.15
CA ASN A 60 -5.57 18.05 0.78
C ASN A 60 -4.97 18.04 2.19
N SER A 61 -4.99 19.19 2.86
CA SER A 61 -4.43 19.39 4.20
C SER A 61 -5.04 18.50 5.31
N ASN A 62 -6.08 17.71 5.01
CA ASN A 62 -6.75 16.78 5.94
C ASN A 62 -6.48 15.30 5.60
N GLY A 63 -5.68 15.02 4.57
CA GLY A 63 -5.29 13.68 4.14
C GLY A 63 -5.74 13.32 2.72
N PHE A 64 -5.69 12.01 2.43
CA PHE A 64 -6.16 11.49 1.14
C PHE A 64 -7.68 11.62 1.07
N ALA A 65 -8.15 12.55 0.23
CA ALA A 65 -9.52 13.07 0.21
C ALA A 65 -10.57 12.14 -0.41
N ALA A 66 -10.19 10.94 -0.87
CA ALA A 66 -11.16 9.99 -1.41
C ALA A 66 -10.75 8.55 -1.14
N ASP A 67 -11.75 7.80 -0.72
CA ASP A 67 -11.76 6.35 -0.58
C ASP A 67 -11.03 5.59 -1.70
N SER A 68 -11.07 6.07 -2.95
CA SER A 68 -10.44 5.42 -4.11
C SER A 68 -9.19 6.12 -4.65
N ALA A 69 -8.72 7.20 -4.01
CA ALA A 69 -7.65 8.05 -4.52
C ALA A 69 -6.36 7.28 -4.80
N ALA A 70 -6.02 6.33 -3.93
CA ALA A 70 -4.80 5.52 -4.11
C ALA A 70 -4.85 4.65 -5.37
N GLY A 71 -5.97 3.95 -5.59
CA GLY A 71 -6.15 3.12 -6.78
C GLY A 71 -6.15 3.94 -8.07
N TYR A 72 -6.81 5.10 -8.05
CA TYR A 72 -6.82 6.04 -9.16
C TYR A 72 -5.42 6.58 -9.47
N ALA A 73 -4.67 7.00 -8.46
CA ALA A 73 -3.32 7.53 -8.62
C ALA A 73 -2.36 6.47 -9.19
N ILE A 74 -2.41 5.24 -8.69
CA ILE A 74 -1.60 4.13 -9.22
C ILE A 74 -1.98 3.83 -10.67
N GLN A 75 -3.29 3.83 -11.00
CA GLN A 75 -3.74 3.62 -12.37
C GLN A 75 -3.22 4.71 -13.32
N LYS A 76 -3.31 5.98 -12.93
CA LYS A 76 -2.78 7.10 -13.70
C LYS A 76 -1.26 7.03 -13.84
N TYR A 77 -0.56 6.68 -12.76
CA TYR A 77 0.88 6.50 -12.77
C TYR A 77 1.30 5.39 -13.75
N ALA A 78 0.69 4.20 -13.66
CA ALA A 78 0.99 3.08 -14.54
C ALA A 78 0.73 3.41 -16.02
N LYS A 79 -0.32 4.17 -16.31
CA LYS A 79 -0.61 4.62 -17.68
C LYS A 79 0.41 5.65 -18.17
N ALA A 80 0.74 6.64 -17.36
CA ALA A 80 1.64 7.73 -17.74
C ALA A 80 3.10 7.26 -17.89
N ILE A 81 3.58 6.43 -16.96
CA ILE A 81 5.00 6.06 -16.88
C ILE A 81 5.30 4.75 -17.61
N CYS A 82 4.38 3.79 -17.57
CA CYS A 82 4.62 2.46 -18.16
C CYS A 82 3.80 2.20 -19.42
N ASN A 83 2.83 3.07 -19.76
CA ASN A 83 1.82 2.82 -20.80
C ASN A 83 1.07 1.48 -20.58
N ILE A 84 0.77 1.15 -19.33
CA ILE A 84 0.02 -0.05 -18.94
C ILE A 84 -1.35 0.37 -18.43
N ASP A 85 -2.39 -0.26 -18.96
CA ASP A 85 -3.75 -0.12 -18.44
C ASP A 85 -3.99 -1.17 -17.34
N ILE A 86 -4.26 -0.68 -16.14
CA ILE A 86 -4.57 -1.51 -14.98
C ILE A 86 -6.00 -1.24 -14.50
N LYS A 87 -6.56 -2.17 -13.74
CA LYS A 87 -7.82 -1.98 -13.01
C LYS A 87 -7.52 -1.91 -11.52
N TYR A 88 -8.42 -1.31 -10.77
CA TYR A 88 -8.38 -1.39 -9.32
C TYR A 88 -9.78 -1.57 -8.77
N THR A 89 -9.87 -2.20 -7.60
CA THR A 89 -11.09 -2.24 -6.81
C THR A 89 -10.87 -1.56 -5.48
N PHE A 90 -11.92 -0.93 -4.99
CA PHE A 90 -11.95 -0.31 -3.69
C PHE A 90 -13.09 -0.89 -2.84
N LYS A 91 -12.85 -1.05 -1.54
CA LYS A 91 -13.88 -1.45 -0.58
C LYS A 91 -13.67 -0.75 0.76
N ARG A 92 -14.74 -0.15 1.31
CA ARG A 92 -14.83 0.22 2.72
C ARG A 92 -15.13 -1.01 3.56
N ASN A 93 -14.50 -1.11 4.73
CA ASN A 93 -14.57 -2.24 5.66
C ASN A 93 -14.42 -3.60 4.93
N PRO A 94 -13.31 -3.82 4.19
CA PRO A 94 -13.05 -5.12 3.58
C PRO A 94 -12.98 -6.21 4.67
N SER A 95 -13.19 -7.47 4.29
CA SER A 95 -12.86 -8.59 5.17
C SER A 95 -11.41 -9.02 4.95
N VAL A 96 -10.82 -9.79 5.87
CA VAL A 96 -9.48 -10.36 5.67
C VAL A 96 -9.37 -11.12 4.34
N SER A 97 -10.46 -11.80 3.91
CA SER A 97 -10.53 -12.53 2.64
C SER A 97 -10.43 -11.64 1.39
N TYR A 98 -10.69 -10.33 1.51
CA TYR A 98 -10.48 -9.38 0.43
C TYR A 98 -8.98 -9.28 0.10
N PHE A 99 -8.14 -9.19 1.13
CA PHE A 99 -6.69 -9.12 0.99
C PHE A 99 -6.07 -10.47 0.68
N THR A 100 -6.52 -11.56 1.33
CA THR A 100 -5.93 -12.88 1.04
C THR A 100 -6.22 -13.30 -0.40
N ARG A 101 -7.41 -13.02 -0.94
CA ARG A 101 -7.71 -13.28 -2.36
C ARG A 101 -6.88 -12.42 -3.29
N ALA A 102 -6.56 -11.18 -2.93
CA ALA A 102 -5.64 -10.37 -3.72
C ALA A 102 -4.27 -11.05 -3.81
N VAL A 103 -3.73 -11.48 -2.66
CA VAL A 103 -2.47 -12.25 -2.61
C VAL A 103 -2.55 -13.54 -3.42
N ASP A 104 -3.62 -14.34 -3.25
CA ASP A 104 -3.80 -15.61 -3.97
C ASP A 104 -3.90 -15.42 -5.50
N ASN A 105 -4.28 -14.22 -5.97
CA ASN A 105 -4.35 -13.86 -7.39
C ASN A 105 -3.12 -13.07 -7.87
N ASN A 106 -2.04 -12.99 -7.09
CA ASN A 106 -0.84 -12.19 -7.38
C ASN A 106 -1.13 -10.69 -7.58
N TYR A 107 -2.18 -10.16 -6.95
CA TYR A 107 -2.51 -8.75 -6.94
C TYR A 107 -1.93 -8.06 -5.71
N SER A 108 -1.42 -6.84 -5.92
CA SER A 108 -0.98 -5.97 -4.84
C SER A 108 -2.15 -5.21 -4.24
N SER A 109 -2.10 -4.93 -2.93
CA SER A 109 -3.18 -4.23 -2.25
C SER A 109 -2.70 -3.29 -1.16
N ILE A 110 -3.54 -2.33 -0.80
CA ILE A 110 -3.33 -1.35 0.26
C ILE A 110 -4.45 -1.50 1.28
N LEU A 111 -4.06 -1.60 2.55
CA LEU A 111 -4.95 -1.50 3.70
C LEU A 111 -4.82 -0.10 4.31
N GLY A 112 -5.91 0.65 4.37
CA GLY A 112 -5.97 1.94 5.06
C GLY A 112 -6.78 1.85 6.35
N LEU A 113 -6.29 2.50 7.41
CA LEU A 113 -7.00 2.75 8.67
C LEU A 113 -7.65 4.12 8.59
N VAL A 114 -8.97 4.16 8.75
CA VAL A 114 -9.77 5.37 8.60
C VAL A 114 -10.19 5.86 9.98
N GLY A 115 -9.96 7.14 10.25
CA GLY A 115 -10.41 7.83 11.46
C GLY A 115 -10.95 9.22 11.11
N LYS A 116 -12.08 9.61 11.69
CA LYS A 116 -12.76 10.89 11.44
C LYS A 116 -13.02 11.17 9.95
N GLY A 117 -13.31 10.10 9.18
CA GLY A 117 -13.65 10.17 7.76
C GLY A 117 -12.46 10.15 6.78
N ASN A 118 -11.21 10.24 7.24
CA ASN A 118 -10.01 10.22 6.39
C ASN A 118 -9.11 9.02 6.71
N VAL A 119 -8.31 8.59 5.72
CA VAL A 119 -7.27 7.57 5.96
C VAL A 119 -6.13 8.20 6.77
N GLY A 120 -6.04 7.84 8.04
CA GLY A 120 -4.99 8.33 8.95
C GLY A 120 -3.70 7.50 8.91
N HIS A 121 -3.78 6.24 8.47
CA HIS A 121 -2.61 5.39 8.25
C HIS A 121 -2.88 4.39 7.11
N ALA A 122 -1.87 4.03 6.33
CA ALA A 122 -2.01 3.07 5.26
C ALA A 122 -0.75 2.23 5.10
N VAL A 123 -0.93 0.97 4.74
CA VAL A 123 0.14 -0.01 4.53
C VAL A 123 -0.12 -0.81 3.27
N SER A 124 0.94 -1.22 2.57
CA SER A 124 0.81 -2.19 1.49
C SER A 124 0.75 -3.60 2.06
N VAL A 125 -0.08 -4.48 1.50
CA VAL A 125 -0.20 -5.89 1.87
C VAL A 125 0.53 -6.72 0.83
N ASN A 126 1.53 -7.50 1.25
CA ASN A 126 2.40 -8.29 0.36
C ASN A 126 2.26 -9.81 0.56
N GLY A 127 1.48 -10.25 1.55
CA GLY A 127 1.28 -11.66 1.82
C GLY A 127 0.34 -11.90 3.00
N TYR A 128 0.20 -13.17 3.39
CA TYR A 128 -0.50 -13.54 4.61
C TYR A 128 0.03 -14.86 5.17
N ILE A 129 -0.12 -15.04 6.48
CA ILE A 129 0.22 -16.27 7.20
C ILE A 129 -1.00 -16.74 7.98
N LYS A 130 -1.24 -18.06 7.99
CA LYS A 130 -2.28 -18.69 8.82
C LYS A 130 -1.62 -19.40 10.00
N TYR A 131 -2.02 -19.04 11.22
CA TYR A 131 -1.55 -19.68 12.45
C TYR A 131 -2.67 -20.48 13.09
N LYS A 132 -2.43 -21.76 13.38
CA LYS A 132 -3.35 -22.61 14.12
C LYS A 132 -2.97 -22.61 15.59
N ASN A 133 -3.88 -22.16 16.45
CA ASN A 133 -3.71 -22.26 17.90
C ASN A 133 -3.68 -23.75 18.30
N LYS A 134 -2.60 -24.19 18.96
CA LYS A 134 -2.42 -25.59 19.36
C LYS A 134 -3.42 -26.05 20.41
N ASN A 135 -3.91 -25.14 21.26
CA ASN A 135 -4.78 -25.47 22.39
C ASN A 135 -6.26 -25.43 22.00
N THR A 136 -6.65 -24.48 21.14
CA THR A 136 -8.06 -24.30 20.73
C THR A 136 -8.37 -24.80 19.32
N GLY A 137 -7.36 -25.13 18.52
CA GLY A 137 -7.52 -25.51 17.11
C GLY A 137 -7.90 -24.34 16.18
N ALA A 138 -8.18 -23.16 16.71
CA ALA A 138 -8.62 -22.00 15.94
C ALA A 138 -7.52 -21.51 14.98
N ILE A 139 -7.90 -21.20 13.74
CA ILE A 139 -7.00 -20.62 12.73
C ILE A 139 -7.17 -19.11 12.72
N LYS A 140 -6.06 -18.39 12.88
CA LYS A 140 -5.98 -16.94 12.74
C LYS A 140 -5.22 -16.59 11.47
N THR A 141 -5.68 -15.57 10.75
CA THR A 141 -5.02 -15.07 9.54
C THR A 141 -4.34 -13.74 9.86
N TYR A 142 -3.04 -13.68 9.58
CA TYR A 142 -2.22 -12.49 9.72
C TYR A 142 -1.87 -11.96 8.34
N LEU A 143 -2.05 -10.67 8.09
CA LEU A 143 -1.58 -10.02 6.87
C LEU A 143 -0.12 -9.63 7.04
N GLN A 144 0.69 -9.94 6.03
CA GLN A 144 2.04 -9.40 5.91
C GLN A 144 1.94 -8.03 5.25
N VAL A 145 2.49 -7.00 5.90
CA VAL A 145 2.36 -5.60 5.50
C VAL A 145 3.68 -4.87 5.53
N ALA A 146 3.86 -3.93 4.60
CA ALA A 146 4.93 -2.93 4.64
C ALA A 146 4.31 -1.55 4.87
N ASP A 147 4.67 -0.94 6.00
CA ASP A 147 4.09 0.31 6.52
C ASP A 147 4.89 1.56 6.15
N GLY A 148 6.06 1.40 5.52
CA GLY A 148 6.91 2.50 5.09
C GLY A 148 7.83 3.07 6.15
N TRP A 149 7.61 2.73 7.44
CA TRP A 149 8.38 3.26 8.56
C TRP A 149 9.48 2.33 9.05
N TYR A 150 9.42 1.05 8.67
CA TYR A 150 10.38 0.05 9.09
C TYR A 150 10.95 -0.71 7.91
N SER A 151 12.21 -1.11 8.04
CA SER A 151 12.94 -1.82 7.00
C SER A 151 12.47 -3.26 6.73
N ARG A 152 11.40 -3.70 7.39
CA ARG A 152 10.95 -5.10 7.36
C ARG A 152 9.42 -5.19 7.31
N THR A 153 8.96 -6.21 6.60
CA THR A 153 7.55 -6.61 6.59
C THR A 153 7.09 -7.02 7.99
N ARG A 154 5.89 -6.60 8.37
CA ARG A 154 5.25 -6.91 9.67
C ARG A 154 4.02 -7.80 9.48
N CYS A 155 3.67 -8.58 10.49
CA CYS A 155 2.45 -9.37 10.49
C CYS A 155 1.40 -8.72 11.39
N ILE A 156 0.23 -8.39 10.84
CA ILE A 156 -0.91 -7.83 11.60
C ILE A 156 -2.06 -8.82 11.62
N LEU A 157 -2.70 -8.99 12.77
CA LEU A 157 -3.95 -9.73 12.86
C LEU A 157 -5.09 -8.80 12.46
N TYR A 158 -5.70 -9.06 11.30
CA TYR A 158 -6.73 -8.18 10.73
C TYR A 158 -7.90 -7.94 11.69
N ASP A 159 -8.37 -9.03 12.32
CA ASP A 159 -9.54 -8.99 13.21
C ASP A 159 -9.26 -8.28 14.54
N SER A 160 -8.00 -7.92 14.84
CA SER A 160 -7.64 -7.15 16.04
C SER A 160 -7.34 -5.68 15.74
N ILE A 161 -7.58 -5.21 14.51
CA ILE A 161 -7.41 -3.79 14.17
C ILE A 161 -8.48 -2.98 14.91
N ASN A 162 -8.01 -2.04 15.74
CA ASN A 162 -8.88 -1.10 16.45
C ASN A 162 -8.86 0.25 15.72
N ALA A 163 -9.77 0.43 14.77
CA ALA A 163 -9.97 1.66 14.01
C ALA A 163 -11.48 1.90 13.82
N GLU A 164 -11.88 3.16 13.58
CA GLU A 164 -13.28 3.50 13.32
C GLU A 164 -13.81 2.78 12.06
N SER A 165 -12.98 2.73 11.01
CA SER A 165 -13.22 1.89 9.84
C SER A 165 -11.91 1.53 9.14
N THR A 166 -12.00 0.62 8.17
CA THR A 166 -10.88 0.25 7.31
C THR A 166 -11.23 0.46 5.83
N SER A 167 -10.20 0.53 5.01
CA SER A 167 -10.31 0.61 3.56
C SER A 167 -9.37 -0.37 2.89
N GLY A 168 -9.77 -0.88 1.72
CA GLY A 168 -8.97 -1.81 0.93
C GLY A 168 -8.97 -1.42 -0.52
N THR A 169 -7.77 -1.18 -1.06
CA THR A 169 -7.55 -1.00 -2.50
C THR A 169 -6.80 -2.22 -3.03
N VAL A 170 -7.27 -2.84 -4.12
CA VAL A 170 -6.57 -3.94 -4.81
C VAL A 170 -6.26 -3.49 -6.22
N ILE A 171 -5.01 -3.65 -6.64
CA ILE A 171 -4.54 -3.35 -7.98
C ILE A 171 -4.52 -4.63 -8.81
N GLN A 172 -5.31 -4.65 -9.87
CA GLN A 172 -5.47 -5.75 -10.80
C GLN A 172 -4.74 -5.41 -12.09
N TYR A 173 -3.75 -6.22 -12.45
CA TYR A 173 -2.99 -6.06 -13.68
C TYR A 173 -2.82 -7.45 -14.33
N ALA A 174 -2.72 -7.48 -15.65
CA ALA A 174 -2.43 -8.73 -16.34
C ALA A 174 -1.00 -9.17 -15.97
N THR A 175 -0.86 -10.29 -15.28
CA THR A 175 0.45 -10.93 -15.11
C THR A 175 0.93 -11.37 -16.49
N ARG A 176 2.12 -10.93 -16.89
CA ARG A 176 2.82 -11.43 -18.08
C ARG A 176 3.41 -12.80 -17.81
#